data_AF-A0A3M0WRW6-F1
#
_entry.id   AF-A0A3M0WRW6-F1
#
_cell.length_a   1.000
_cell.length_b   1.000
_cell.length_c   1.000
_cell.angle_alpha   90.00
_cell.angle_beta   90.00
_cell.angle_gamma   90.00
#
_symmetry.space_group_name_H-M   'P 1'
#
loop_
_entity.id
_entity.type
_entity.pdbx_description
1 polymer ?
#
loop_
_entity_poly.entity_id
_entity_poly.type
_entity_poly.pdbx_seq_one_letter_code
_entity_poly.pdbx_strand_id
1 'polypeptide(L)'
;HEKNNWMAGVVLILIGGMFLLANVTGVYIHNWWALFLLIPVIANFGNALRQYREHGRFTEAVRGSLMGGLFMLTVFSIFIFGWSWGTMWPLFIIVFGIGALLRGLME
;
A
#
# COMPACT_ATOMS: atom_id res chain seq x y z
N HIS A 1 -3.83 -1.13 -33.45
CA HIS A 1 -3.52 -0.60 -32.12
C HIS A 1 -2.42 -1.45 -31.47
N GLU A 2 -1.16 -1.21 -31.83
CA GLU A 2 0.02 -1.83 -31.21
C GLU A 2 0.22 -1.23 -29.81
N LYS A 3 -0.48 -1.78 -28.82
CA LYS A 3 -0.34 -1.34 -27.43
C LYS A 3 0.96 -1.90 -26.83
N ASN A 4 2.01 -1.08 -26.86
CA ASN A 4 3.00 -0.95 -25.79
C ASN A 4 3.67 -2.25 -25.26
N ASN A 5 4.11 -3.16 -26.14
CA ASN A 5 4.85 -4.38 -25.77
C ASN A 5 6.18 -4.11 -25.03
N TRP A 6 6.74 -2.91 -25.15
CA TRP A 6 8.00 -2.56 -24.48
C TRP A 6 7.87 -2.56 -22.95
N MET A 7 6.70 -2.15 -22.43
CA MET A 7 6.46 -2.07 -20.99
C MET A 7 6.40 -3.47 -20.36
N ALA A 8 5.81 -4.44 -21.07
CA ALA A 8 5.86 -5.84 -20.68
C ALA A 8 7.31 -6.38 -20.68
N GLY A 9 8.11 -6.01 -21.69
CA GLY A 9 9.53 -6.35 -21.76
C GLY A 9 10.33 -5.80 -20.57
N VAL A 10 10.15 -4.52 -20.22
CA VAL A 10 10.81 -3.90 -19.05
C VAL A 10 10.42 -4.61 -17.75
N VAL A 11 9.13 -4.91 -17.55
CA VAL A 11 8.66 -5.65 -16.37
C VAL A 11 9.30 -7.04 -16.29
N LEU A 12 9.39 -7.76 -17.41
CA LEU A 12 10.04 -9.08 -17.46
C LEU A 12 11.55 -8.99 -17.12
N ILE A 13 12.26 -7.98 -17.61
CA ILE A 13 13.67 -7.75 -17.27
C ILE A 13 13.85 -7.51 -15.77
N LEU A 14 12.99 -6.67 -15.17
CA LEU A 14 13.06 -6.38 -13.73
C LEU A 14 12.77 -7.63 -12.89
N ILE A 15 11.74 -8.40 -13.25
CA ILE A 15 11.41 -9.65 -12.56
C ILE A 15 12.55 -10.67 -12.70
N GLY A 16 13.08 -10.86 -13.92
CA GLY A 16 14.21 -11.75 -14.18
C GLY A 16 15.48 -11.32 -13.42
N GLY A 17 15.77 -10.02 -13.38
CA GLY A 17 16.89 -9.46 -12.62
C GLY A 17 16.77 -9.69 -11.11
N MET A 18 15.58 -9.53 -10.54
CA MET A 18 15.30 -9.86 -9.14
C MET A 18 15.53 -11.35 -8.85
N PHE A 19 15.05 -12.25 -9.73
CA PHE A 19 15.28 -13.68 -9.55
C PHE A 19 16.76 -14.06 -9.65
N LEU A 20 17.50 -13.46 -10.58
CA LEU A 20 18.94 -13.70 -10.71
C LEU A 20 19.68 -13.25 -9.46
N LEU A 21 19.40 -12.04 -8.96
CA LEU A 21 19.97 -11.53 -7.71
C LEU A 21 19.65 -12.43 -6.52
N ALA A 22 18.40 -12.89 -6.39
CA ALA A 22 17.99 -13.79 -5.30
C ALA A 22 18.73 -15.14 -5.35
N ASN A 23 18.92 -15.70 -6.55
CA ASN A 23 19.66 -16.95 -6.73
C ASN A 23 21.16 -16.82 -6.47
N VAL A 24 21.77 -15.67 -6.80
CA VAL A 24 23.22 -15.43 -6.61
C VAL A 24 23.55 -15.07 -5.17
N THR A 25 22.71 -14.25 -4.52
CA THR A 25 22.99 -13.72 -3.16
C THR A 25 22.39 -14.57 -2.04
N GLY A 26 21.43 -15.45 -2.35
CA GLY A 26 20.63 -16.16 -1.36
C GLY A 26 19.64 -15.27 -0.59
N VAL A 27 19.53 -13.98 -0.94
CA VAL A 27 18.57 -13.04 -0.34
C VAL A 27 17.23 -13.20 -1.05
N TYR A 28 16.27 -13.84 -0.37
CA TYR A 28 14.92 -14.04 -0.88
C TYR A 28 13.93 -13.07 -0.25
N ILE A 29 13.41 -12.14 -1.05
CA ILE A 29 12.19 -11.41 -0.67
C ILE A 29 11.01 -12.34 -0.95
N HIS A 30 10.57 -13.06 0.09
CA HIS A 30 9.47 -14.04 -0.02
C HIS A 30 8.19 -13.42 -0.62
N ASN A 31 7.90 -12.18 -0.25
CA ASN A 31 6.67 -11.48 -0.64
C ASN A 31 6.95 -10.27 -1.54
N TRP A 32 7.84 -10.39 -2.53
CA TRP A 32 8.14 -9.31 -3.48
C TRP A 32 6.90 -8.78 -4.22
N TRP A 33 5.91 -9.66 -4.45
CA TRP A 33 4.63 -9.31 -5.05
C TRP A 33 3.85 -8.31 -4.20
N ALA A 34 4.15 -8.17 -2.90
CA ALA A 34 3.54 -7.18 -2.04
C ALA A 34 3.77 -5.76 -2.56
N LEU A 35 4.79 -5.51 -3.37
CA LEU A 35 4.97 -4.23 -4.06
C LEU A 35 3.74 -3.81 -4.88
N PHE A 36 2.95 -4.76 -5.38
CA PHE A 36 1.68 -4.45 -6.07
C PHE A 36 0.63 -3.84 -5.13
N LEU A 37 0.71 -4.11 -3.82
CA LEU A 37 -0.14 -3.48 -2.81
C LEU A 37 0.18 -1.99 -2.65
N LEU A 38 1.35 -1.51 -3.08
CA LEU A 38 1.62 -0.07 -3.10
C LEU A 38 0.70 0.70 -4.06
N ILE A 39 0.18 0.05 -5.11
CA ILE A 39 -0.73 0.69 -6.06
C ILE A 39 -1.99 1.23 -5.35
N PRO A 40 -2.78 0.40 -4.64
CA PRO A 40 -3.93 0.90 -3.89
C PRO A 40 -3.53 1.79 -2.70
N VAL A 41 -2.36 1.59 -2.07
CA VAL A 41 -1.87 2.50 -1.03
C VAL A 41 -1.72 3.92 -1.59
N ILE A 42 -0.95 4.07 -2.66
CA ILE A 42 -0.69 5.36 -3.31
C ILE A 42 -1.99 5.97 -3.84
N ALA A 43 -2.87 5.16 -4.43
CA ALA A 43 -4.18 5.63 -4.92
C ALA A 43 -5.05 6.21 -3.79
N ASN A 44 -5.15 5.51 -2.66
CA ASN A 44 -5.94 5.97 -1.51
C ASN A 44 -5.38 7.24 -0.89
N PHE A 45 -4.07 7.31 -0.64
CA PHE A 45 -3.45 8.52 -0.09
C PHE A 45 -3.50 9.70 -1.08
N GLY A 46 -3.33 9.43 -2.38
CA GLY A 46 -3.47 10.44 -3.43
C GLY A 46 -4.89 11.01 -3.49
N ASN A 47 -5.91 10.16 -3.36
CA ASN A 47 -7.31 10.59 -3.29
C ASN A 47 -7.60 11.41 -2.03
N ALA A 48 -7.11 10.97 -0.86
CA ALA A 48 -7.25 11.73 0.38
C ALA A 48 -6.66 13.14 0.26
N LEU A 49 -5.45 13.25 -0.30
CA LEU A 49 -4.78 14.54 -0.50
C LEU A 49 -5.50 15.42 -1.52
N ARG A 50 -5.99 14.83 -2.61
CA ARG A 50 -6.78 15.55 -3.62
C ARG A 50 -8.06 16.12 -3.02
N GLN A 51 -8.84 15.30 -2.31
CA GLN A 51 -10.09 15.72 -1.68
C GLN A 51 -9.87 16.78 -0.60
N TYR A 52 -8.78 16.67 0.17
CA TYR A 52 -8.42 17.68 1.15
C TYR A 52 -8.10 19.03 0.50
N ARG A 53 -7.35 19.02 -0.62
CA ARG A 53 -7.05 20.24 -1.39
C ARG A 53 -8.29 20.84 -2.06
N GLU A 54 -9.20 20.02 -2.56
CA GLU A 54 -10.41 20.47 -3.25
C GLU A 54 -11.43 21.11 -2.29
N HIS A 55 -11.60 20.55 -1.08
CA HIS A 55 -12.59 21.04 -0.12
C HIS A 55 -12.02 21.97 0.96
N GLY A 56 -10.69 22.05 1.09
CA GLY A 56 -10.00 22.86 2.09
C GLY A 56 -10.27 22.45 3.54
N ARG A 57 -10.98 21.33 3.75
CA ARG A 57 -11.43 20.85 5.05
C ARG A 57 -11.27 19.34 5.12
N PHE A 58 -11.06 18.82 6.33
CA PHE A 58 -11.03 17.38 6.56
C PHE A 58 -12.48 16.87 6.55
N THR A 59 -12.85 16.09 5.54
CA THR A 59 -14.20 15.53 5.36
C THR A 59 -14.22 14.02 5.60
N GLU A 60 -15.41 13.44 5.73
CA GLU A 60 -15.60 11.99 5.78
C GLU A 60 -14.97 11.25 4.58
N ALA A 61 -14.97 11.87 3.39
CA ALA A 61 -14.35 11.29 2.20
C ALA A 61 -12.80 11.25 2.33
N VAL A 62 -12.19 12.33 2.85
CA VAL A 62 -10.75 12.41 3.11
C VAL A 62 -10.36 11.35 4.13
N ARG A 63 -11.12 11.25 5.23
CA ARG A 63 -10.92 10.22 6.26
C ARG A 63 -11.05 8.81 5.68
N GLY A 64 -12.10 8.52 4.92
CA GLY A 64 -12.32 7.21 4.33
C GLY A 64 -11.15 6.78 3.44
N SER A 65 -10.68 7.68 2.59
CA SER A 65 -9.51 7.44 1.72
C SER A 65 -8.23 7.26 2.53
N LEU A 66 -8.02 8.05 3.59
CA LEU A 66 -6.85 7.95 4.46
C LEU A 66 -6.82 6.63 5.23
N MET A 67 -7.97 6.20 5.75
CA MET A 67 -8.15 4.94 6.46
C MET A 67 -7.96 3.73 5.55
N GLY A 68 -8.50 3.77 4.33
CA GLY A 68 -8.24 2.76 3.32
C GLY A 68 -6.75 2.65 2.97
N GLY A 69 -6.07 3.80 2.84
CA GLY A 69 -4.62 3.86 2.63
C GLY A 69 -3.82 3.24 3.78
N LEU A 70 -4.15 3.59 5.03
CA LEU A 70 -3.50 3.04 6.23
C LEU A 70 -3.72 1.53 6.40
N PHE A 71 -4.92 1.05 6.08
CA PHE A 71 -5.23 -0.38 6.11
C PHE A 71 -4.37 -1.14 5.09
N MET A 72 -4.37 -0.70 3.83
CA MET A 72 -3.57 -1.32 2.77
C MET A 72 -2.07 -1.21 3.05
N LEU A 73 -1.61 -0.11 3.67
CA LEU A 73 -0.22 0.08 4.04
C LEU A 73 0.20 -0.91 5.13
N THR A 74 -0.66 -1.13 6.14
CA THR A 74 -0.44 -2.15 7.17
C THR A 74 -0.29 -3.53 6.55
N VAL A 75 -1.19 -3.91 5.64
CA VAL A 75 -1.13 -5.19 4.93
C VAL A 75 0.16 -5.30 4.10
N PHE A 76 0.52 -4.26 3.35
CA PHE A 76 1.77 -4.18 2.61
C PHE A 76 2.99 -4.42 3.51
N SER A 77 3.07 -3.74 4.65
CA SER A 77 4.17 -3.89 5.61
C SER A 77 4.28 -5.31 6.14
N ILE A 78 3.16 -5.94 6.53
CA ILE A 78 3.15 -7.32 7.04
C ILE A 78 3.74 -8.27 5.99
N PHE A 79 3.32 -8.14 4.73
CA PHE A 79 3.83 -9.00 3.67
C PHE A 79 5.30 -8.71 3.35
N ILE A 80 5.69 -7.46 3.06
CA ILE A 80 7.04 -7.15 2.58
C ILE A 80 8.13 -7.47 3.62
N PHE A 81 7.83 -7.33 4.91
CA PHE A 81 8.75 -7.69 6.00
C PHE A 81 8.59 -9.14 6.47
N GLY A 82 7.62 -9.89 5.95
CA GLY A 82 7.38 -11.29 6.34
C GLY A 82 6.94 -11.45 7.79
N TRP A 83 6.25 -10.46 8.35
CA TRP A 83 5.79 -10.52 9.74
C TRP A 83 4.65 -11.52 9.94
N SER A 84 4.58 -12.10 11.13
CA SER A 84 3.48 -12.99 11.50
C SER A 84 2.17 -12.20 11.67
N TRP A 85 1.13 -12.64 10.97
CA TRP A 85 -0.24 -12.14 11.14
C TRP A 85 -0.73 -12.24 12.58
N GLY A 86 -0.36 -13.30 13.31
CA GLY A 86 -0.75 -13.50 14.70
C GLY A 86 -0.12 -12.50 15.68
N THR A 87 0.97 -11.83 15.29
CA THR A 87 1.61 -10.77 16.09
C THR A 87 1.16 -9.39 15.65
N MET A 88 0.91 -9.19 14.36
CA MET A 88 0.64 -7.87 13.76
C MET A 88 -0.84 -7.46 13.76
N TRP A 89 -1.78 -8.38 14.05
CA TRP A 89 -3.21 -8.04 14.06
C TRP A 89 -3.61 -6.84 14.95
N PRO A 90 -2.94 -6.51 16.08
CA PRO A 90 -3.29 -5.32 16.87
C PRO A 90 -3.09 -4.00 16.11
N LEU A 91 -2.28 -3.99 15.05
CA LEU A 91 -2.15 -2.82 14.18
C LEU A 91 -3.48 -2.42 13.55
N PHE A 92 -4.34 -3.38 13.21
CA PHE A 92 -5.66 -3.06 12.67
C PHE A 92 -6.57 -2.38 13.71
N ILE A 93 -6.48 -2.77 14.99
CA ILE A 93 -7.19 -2.06 16.07
C ILE A 93 -6.70 -0.61 16.15
N ILE A 94 -5.39 -0.38 16.08
CA ILE A 94 -4.82 0.96 16.10
C ILE A 94 -5.33 1.77 14.90
N VAL A 95 -5.31 1.20 13.70
CA VAL A 95 -5.84 1.84 12.48
C VAL A 95 -7.31 2.20 12.68
N PHE A 96 -8.17 1.27 13.11
CA PHE A 96 -9.59 1.54 13.36
C PHE A 96 -9.81 2.58 14.47
N GLY A 97 -8.99 2.54 15.53
CA GLY A 97 -9.01 3.51 16.63
C GLY A 97 -8.67 4.92 16.16
N ILE A 98 -7.65 5.08 15.31
CA ILE A 98 -7.33 6.34 14.63
C ILE A 98 -8.55 6.81 13.82
N GLY A 99 -9.17 5.90 13.07
CA GLY A 99 -10.38 6.21 12.31
C GLY A 99 -11.54 6.68 13.18
N ALA A 100 -11.75 6.08 14.34
CA ALA A 100 -12.78 6.48 15.29
C ALA A 100 -12.47 7.86 15.91
N LEU A 101 -11.21 8.10 16.28
CA LEU A 101 -10.76 9.39 16.81
C LEU A 101 -10.91 10.51 15.78
N LEU A 102 -10.51 10.27 14.53
CA LEU A 102 -10.67 11.25 13.45
C LEU A 102 -12.14 11.57 13.20
N ARG A 103 -13.03 10.59 13.33
CA ARG A 103 -14.48 10.82 13.23
C ARG A 103 -14.96 11.76 14.33
N GLY A 104 -14.65 11.44 15.58
CA GLY A 104 -15.09 12.22 16.72
C GLY A 104 -14.54 13.65 16.75
N LEU A 105 -13.43 13.92 16.04
CA LEU A 105 -12.89 15.27 15.87
C LEU A 105 -13.60 16.08 14.77
N MET A 106 -14.27 15.40 13.83
CA MET A 106 -15.01 16.04 12.73
C MET A 106 -16.49 16.28 13.02
N GLU A 107 -17.04 15.58 14.03
CA GLU A 107 -18.37 15.84 14.60
C GLU A 107 -18.38 17.14 15.43
#